data_AF-A0A2H3JLS1-F1
#
_entry.id   AF-A0A2H3JLS1-F1
#
_cell.length_a   1.000
_cell.length_b   1.000
_cell.length_c   1.000
_cell.angle_alpha   90.00
_cell.angle_beta   90.00
_cell.angle_gamma   90.00
#
_symmetry.space_group_name_H-M   'P 1'
#
loop_
_entity.id
_entity.type
_entity.pdbx_description
1 polymer ?
#
loop_
_entity_poly.entity_id
_entity_poly.type
_entity_poly.pdbx_seq_one_letter_code
_entity_poly.pdbx_strand_id
1 'polypeptide(L)' 'RTEHSDEESAAIRVPRRTPIACQFCRGRKLKCDGRQTCANCQRRGLLCSYVPV' A
#
# COMPACT_ATOMS: atom_id res chain seq x y z
N ARG A 1 -20.45 -6.23 -37.70
CA ARG A 1 -20.98 -6.75 -36.42
C ARG A 1 -19.82 -7.37 -35.66
N THR A 2 -19.06 -6.53 -34.96
CA THR A 2 -18.02 -6.95 -34.04
C THR A 2 -18.37 -6.27 -32.73
N GLU A 3 -19.12 -6.99 -31.92
CA GLU A 3 -19.49 -6.58 -30.57
C GLU A 3 -18.24 -6.74 -29.70
N HIS A 4 -17.44 -5.68 -29.57
CA HIS A 4 -16.43 -5.59 -28.52
C HIS A 4 -17.16 -5.11 -27.27
N SER A 5 -17.68 -6.05 -26.49
CA SER A 5 -18.12 -5.76 -25.13
C SER A 5 -16.87 -5.74 -24.27
N ASP A 6 -16.26 -4.56 -24.16
CA ASP A 6 -15.31 -4.22 -23.10
C ASP A 6 -15.99 -4.52 -21.75
N GLU A 7 -15.75 -5.73 -21.23
CA GLU A 7 -16.22 -6.18 -19.92
C GLU A 7 -15.64 -5.28 -18.83
N GLU A 8 -16.43 -4.25 -18.56
CA GLU A 8 -16.68 -3.57 -17.30
C GLU A 8 -16.40 -4.46 -16.09
N SER A 9 -15.14 -4.56 -15.72
CA SER A 9 -14.70 -4.96 -14.39
C SER A 9 -13.61 -4.02 -13.93
N ALA A 10 -13.90 -2.72 -14.05
CA ALA A 10 -13.29 -1.70 -13.23
C ALA A 10 -13.77 -1.90 -11.77
N ALA A 11 -13.36 -3.01 -11.16
CA ALA A 11 -13.40 -3.20 -9.73
C ALA A 11 -12.85 -1.92 -9.13
N ILE A 12 -13.71 -1.19 -8.42
CA ILE A 12 -13.42 0.09 -7.79
C ILE A 12 -12.05 -0.08 -7.15
N ARG A 13 -11.01 0.48 -7.79
CA ARG A 13 -9.67 0.49 -7.23
C ARG A 13 -9.75 1.52 -6.13
N VAL A 14 -10.49 1.23 -5.06
CA VAL A 14 -10.40 1.95 -3.80
C VAL A 14 -8.91 1.93 -3.56
N PRO A 15 -8.21 3.07 -3.69
CA PRO A 15 -6.80 3.06 -3.41
C PRO A 15 -6.80 2.64 -1.95
N ARG A 16 -6.23 1.47 -1.67
CA ARG A 16 -5.97 1.00 -0.31
C ARG A 16 -4.93 1.97 0.26
N ARG A 17 -5.32 3.25 0.41
CA ARG A 17 -4.50 4.30 0.95
C ARG A 17 -4.28 3.83 2.35
N THR A 18 -3.03 3.49 2.61
CA THR A 18 -2.62 2.97 3.87
C THR A 18 -2.82 4.10 4.87
N PRO A 19 -3.78 3.94 5.80
CA PRO A 19 -4.23 5.06 6.62
C PRO A 19 -3.12 5.54 7.56
N ILE A 20 -2.12 4.68 7.80
CA ILE A 20 -1.00 4.95 8.69
C ILE A 20 0.30 4.40 8.08
N ALA A 21 1.37 5.17 8.20
CA ALA A 21 2.72 4.70 7.93
C ALA A 21 3.21 3.80 9.07
N CYS A 22 4.03 2.77 8.76
CA CYS A 22 4.69 1.98 9.80
C CYS A 22 5.58 2.87 10.69
N GLN A 23 5.89 2.43 11.91
CA GLN A 23 6.69 3.16 12.90
C GLN A 23 8.00 3.69 12.32
N PHE A 24 8.74 2.85 11.59
CA PHE A 24 9.98 3.23 10.94
C PHE A 24 9.78 4.37 9.93
N CYS A 25 8.85 4.21 8.99
CA CYS A 25 8.58 5.23 7.98
C CYS A 25 8.01 6.51 8.60
N ARG A 26 7.19 6.39 9.65
CA ARG A 26 6.62 7.52 10.39
C ARG A 26 7.72 8.34 11.07
N GLY A 27 8.60 7.70 11.84
CA GLY A 27 9.72 8.36 12.51
C GLY A 27 10.76 8.95 11.56
N ARG A 28 10.93 8.34 10.38
CA ARG A 28 11.85 8.81 9.31
C ARG A 28 11.18 9.74 8.29
N LYS A 29 9.89 10.04 8.44
CA LYS A 29 9.08 10.83 7.48
C LYS A 29 9.15 10.30 6.03
N LEU A 30 9.23 8.98 5.86
CA LEU A 30 9.26 8.31 4.56
C LEU A 30 7.85 7.93 4.11
N LYS A 31 7.64 7.86 2.79
CA LYS A 31 6.42 7.29 2.21
C LYS A 31 6.33 5.80 2.54
N CYS A 32 5.23 5.40 3.18
CA CYS A 32 4.96 4.00 3.49
C CYS A 32 3.90 3.47 2.52
N ASP A 33 4.18 2.33 1.88
CA ASP A 33 3.27 1.61 0.98
C ASP A 33 2.28 0.70 1.74
N GLY A 34 2.43 0.58 3.06
CA GLY A 34 1.50 -0.05 4.01
C GLY A 34 1.11 -1.51 3.73
N ARG A 35 1.96 -2.26 3.04
CA ARG A 35 1.92 -3.73 2.97
C ARG A 35 2.28 -4.35 4.33
N GLN A 36 2.10 -5.67 4.50
CA GLN A 36 2.53 -6.42 5.70
C GLN A 36 3.93 -6.02 6.16
N THR A 37 4.86 -5.94 5.21
CA THR A 37 6.19 -5.35 5.34
C THR A 37 6.31 -4.33 4.23
N CYS A 38 6.45 -3.05 4.58
CA CYS A 38 6.57 -1.99 3.59
C CYS A 38 7.88 -2.15 2.79
N ALA A 39 7.92 -1.65 1.57
CA ALA A 39 9.08 -1.78 0.67
C ALA A 39 10.37 -1.17 1.27
N ASN A 40 10.25 -0.15 2.12
CA ASN A 40 11.41 0.45 2.81
C ASN A 40 11.96 -0.47 3.90
N CYS A 41 11.10 -1.05 4.72
CA CYS A 41 11.50 -2.01 5.75
C CYS A 41 12.05 -3.28 5.13
N GLN A 42 11.41 -3.80 4.07
CA GLN A 42 11.86 -4.99 3.35
C GLN A 42 13.27 -4.83 2.79
N ARG A 43 13.56 -3.73 2.09
CA ARG A 43 14.92 -3.48 1.55
C ARG A 43 15.98 -3.32 2.63
N ARG A 44 15.60 -2.82 3.81
CA ARG A 44 16.53 -2.58 4.92
C ARG A 44 16.63 -3.78 5.88
N GLY A 45 15.82 -4.82 5.70
CA GLY A 45 15.73 -5.95 6.64
C GLY A 45 15.31 -5.53 8.05
N LEU A 46 14.53 -4.45 8.17
CA LEU A 46 14.10 -3.91 9.47
C LEU A 46 12.67 -4.34 9.81
N LEU A 47 12.37 -4.39 11.11
CA LEU A 47 11.03 -4.66 11.60
C LEU A 47 10.03 -3.62 11.08
N CYS A 48 8.96 -4.09 10.43
CA CYS A 48 7.87 -3.25 9.97
C CYS A 48 6.68 -3.40 10.90
N SER A 49 6.52 -2.48 11.85
CA SER A 49 5.40 -2.46 12.78
C SER A 49 4.44 -1.31 12.49
N TYR A 50 3.15 -1.60 12.48
CA TYR A 50 2.07 -0.61 12.45
C TYR A 50 1.45 -0.59 13.83
N VAL A 51 1.58 0.53 14.54
CA VAL A 51 1.06 0.67 15.90
C VAL A 51 0.03 1.80 15.86
N PRO A 52 -1.20 1.58 16.34
CA PRO A 52 -2.17 2.65 16.52
C PRO A 52 -1.59 3.67 17.51
N VAL A 53 -1.90 4.95 17.30
CA VAL A 53 -1.68 6.02 18.28
C VAL A 53 -3.01 6.47 18.82
#